data_AF-A0A1D2TXC9-F1
#
_entry.id   AF-A0A1D2TXC9-F1
#
_cell.length_a   1.000
_cell.length_b   1.000
_cell.length_c   1.000
_cell.angle_alpha   90.00
_cell.angle_beta   90.00
_cell.angle_gamma   90.00
#
_symmetry.space_group_name_H-M   'P 1'
#
loop_
_entity.id
_entity.type
_entity.pdbx_description
1 polymer ?
#
loop_
_entity_poly.entity_id
_entity_poly.type
_entity_poly.pdbx_seq_one_letter_code
_entity_poly.pdbx_strand_id
1 'polypeptide(L)'
;MTQERALVVGAITALLDGTGNRWAWRVFTSASLRDAELDRIRRCAAAVDLPLDSAGRATLLDLIDQAELVGVDDDDPQRPKPWPMKAGIAAGLCVGALLWWRNHLSGAGLFHDLHLIIVPAALGAFIVAVRNSRKQLGAYAPKVIEQNRRGRV
;
A
#
# COMPACT_ATOMS: atom_id res chain seq x y z
N MET A 1 5.68 -12.17 -4.38
CA MET A 1 4.53 -11.63 -3.65
C MET A 1 3.35 -12.60 -3.69
N THR A 2 2.87 -13.03 -4.87
CA THR A 2 1.70 -13.92 -5.02
C THR A 2 1.76 -15.22 -4.19
N GLN A 3 2.93 -15.87 -4.12
CA GLN A 3 3.10 -17.10 -3.34
C GLN A 3 3.01 -16.88 -1.81
N GLU A 4 3.52 -15.76 -1.30
CA GLU A 4 3.47 -15.44 0.13
C GLU A 4 2.05 -15.02 0.53
N ARG A 5 1.36 -14.27 -0.33
CA ARG A 5 -0.05 -13.91 -0.11
C ARG A 5 -0.93 -15.16 -0.06
N ALA A 6 -0.77 -16.07 -1.03
CA ALA A 6 -1.51 -17.33 -1.07
C ALA A 6 -1.24 -18.19 0.18
N LEU A 7 -0.01 -18.16 0.70
CA LEU A 7 0.35 -18.85 1.94
C LEU A 7 -0.35 -18.23 3.16
N VAL A 8 -0.35 -16.90 3.29
CA VAL A 8 -1.03 -16.20 4.40
C VAL A 8 -2.54 -16.46 4.38
N VAL A 9 -3.19 -16.18 3.24
CA VAL A 9 -4.64 -16.37 3.08
C VAL A 9 -5.00 -17.85 3.29
N GLY A 10 -4.28 -18.77 2.65
CA GLY A 10 -4.53 -20.20 2.78
C GLY A 10 -4.35 -20.73 4.20
N ALA A 11 -3.33 -20.29 4.92
CA ALA A 11 -3.09 -20.72 6.31
C ALA A 11 -4.18 -20.23 7.26
N ILE A 12 -4.60 -18.97 7.14
CA ILE A 12 -5.66 -18.40 7.99
C ILE A 12 -7.02 -19.04 7.65
N THR A 13 -7.35 -19.19 6.37
CA THR A 13 -8.59 -19.87 5.94
C THR A 13 -8.64 -21.32 6.41
N ALA A 14 -7.54 -22.06 6.29
CA ALA A 14 -7.49 -23.45 6.76
C ALA A 14 -7.70 -23.56 8.28
N LEU A 15 -7.19 -22.61 9.06
CA LEU A 15 -7.47 -22.55 10.50
C LEU A 15 -8.96 -22.26 10.78
N LEU A 16 -9.54 -21.29 10.07
CA LEU A 16 -10.94 -20.89 10.22
C LEU A 16 -11.94 -22.00 9.85
N ASP A 17 -11.64 -22.77 8.81
CA ASP A 17 -12.47 -23.87 8.34
C ASP A 17 -12.24 -25.17 9.13
N GLY A 18 -11.28 -25.18 10.06
CA GLY A 18 -10.89 -26.38 10.82
C GLY A 18 -10.22 -27.47 9.98
N THR A 19 -9.87 -27.16 8.72
CA THR A 19 -9.19 -28.08 7.79
C THR A 19 -7.67 -28.06 7.97
N GLY A 20 -7.14 -27.04 8.64
CA GLY A 20 -5.73 -26.88 8.97
C GLY A 20 -5.30 -27.70 10.18
N ASN A 21 -4.12 -28.32 10.10
CA ASN A 21 -3.52 -29.00 11.23
C ASN A 21 -2.65 -28.04 12.08
N ARG A 22 -2.50 -28.32 13.38
CA ARG A 22 -1.73 -27.49 14.33
C ARG A 22 -0.28 -27.27 13.89
N TRP A 23 0.32 -28.26 13.23
CA TRP A 23 1.69 -28.16 12.75
C TRP A 23 1.84 -27.13 11.62
N ALA A 24 0.93 -27.12 10.66
CA ALA A 24 0.89 -26.15 9.57
C ALA A 24 0.69 -24.72 10.11
N TRP A 25 -0.21 -24.54 11.09
CA TRP A 25 -0.38 -23.26 11.76
C TRP A 25 0.92 -22.79 12.43
N ARG A 26 1.60 -23.69 13.17
CA ARG A 26 2.85 -23.36 13.84
C ARG A 26 3.98 -23.02 12.85
N VAL A 27 4.05 -23.72 11.72
CA VAL A 27 5.01 -23.42 10.64
C VAL A 27 4.74 -22.03 10.07
N PHE A 28 3.47 -21.73 9.76
CA PHE A 28 3.06 -20.42 9.29
C PHE A 28 3.43 -19.30 10.28
N THR A 29 3.09 -19.45 11.56
CA THR A 29 3.33 -18.41 12.57
C THR A 29 4.80 -18.26 12.95
N SER A 30 5.68 -19.20 12.59
CA SER A 30 7.12 -19.13 12.92
C SER A 30 8.01 -18.66 11.76
N ALA A 31 7.56 -18.78 10.52
CA ALA A 31 8.33 -18.38 9.34
C ALA A 31 8.17 -16.89 9.02
N SER A 32 9.26 -16.12 8.97
CA SER A 32 9.22 -14.73 8.50
C SER A 32 8.93 -14.67 7.00
N LEU A 33 8.11 -13.71 6.59
CA LEU A 33 7.83 -13.44 5.17
C LEU A 33 8.71 -12.31 4.62
N ARG A 34 8.93 -12.28 3.30
CA ARG A 34 9.75 -11.23 2.66
C ARG A 34 8.98 -9.93 2.53
N ASP A 35 7.70 -10.01 2.22
CA ASP A 35 6.82 -8.84 2.21
C ASP A 35 6.52 -8.39 3.65
N ALA A 36 6.87 -7.15 3.97
CA ALA A 36 6.78 -6.62 5.33
C ALA A 36 5.32 -6.51 5.82
N GLU A 37 4.37 -6.26 4.92
CA GLU A 37 2.96 -6.14 5.28
C GLU A 37 2.35 -7.52 5.51
N LEU A 38 2.67 -8.51 4.64
CA LEU A 38 2.29 -9.89 4.89
C LEU A 38 2.94 -10.45 6.16
N ASP A 39 4.18 -10.09 6.48
CA ASP A 39 4.81 -10.49 7.74
C ASP A 39 4.17 -9.83 8.96
N ARG A 40 3.71 -8.58 8.85
CA ARG A 40 2.89 -7.92 9.89
C ARG A 40 1.59 -8.69 10.11
N ILE A 41 0.88 -9.02 9.03
CA ILE A 41 -0.37 -9.79 9.08
C ILE A 41 -0.14 -11.16 9.75
N ARG A 42 0.92 -11.88 9.36
CA ARG A 42 1.32 -13.14 10.00
C ARG A 42 1.55 -12.97 11.50
N ARG A 43 2.25 -11.92 11.94
CA ARG A 43 2.48 -11.65 13.37
C ARG A 43 1.19 -11.36 14.12
N CYS A 44 0.30 -10.56 13.52
CA CYS A 44 -1.03 -10.31 14.08
C CYS A 44 -1.85 -11.60 14.19
N ALA A 45 -1.81 -12.47 13.18
CA ALA A 45 -2.47 -13.77 13.20
C ALA A 45 -1.89 -14.69 14.28
N ALA A 46 -0.57 -14.68 14.49
CA ALA A 46 0.11 -15.45 15.53
C ALA A 46 -0.23 -14.99 16.96
N ALA A 47 -0.67 -13.74 17.11
CA ALA A 47 -1.08 -13.17 18.40
C ALA A 47 -2.54 -13.47 18.77
N VAL A 48 -3.32 -14.09 17.86
CA VAL A 48 -4.69 -14.52 18.16
C VAL A 48 -4.65 -15.78 19.02
N ASP A 49 -5.28 -15.72 20.19
CA ASP A 49 -5.35 -16.83 21.12
C ASP A 49 -6.15 -18.00 20.56
N LEU A 50 -5.69 -19.22 20.89
CA LEU A 50 -6.37 -20.47 20.58
C LEU A 50 -6.86 -21.14 21.88
N PRO A 51 -8.08 -21.71 21.93
CA PRO A 51 -9.05 -21.84 20.84
C PRO A 51 -9.73 -20.53 20.43
N LEU A 52 -10.11 -20.42 19.16
CA LEU A 52 -10.71 -19.21 18.60
C LEU A 52 -12.07 -18.90 19.25
N ASP A 53 -12.17 -17.71 19.82
CA ASP A 53 -13.44 -17.09 20.16
C ASP A 53 -14.00 -16.29 18.96
N SER A 54 -15.16 -15.67 19.14
CA SER A 54 -15.79 -14.87 18.09
C SER A 54 -14.95 -13.66 17.68
N ALA A 55 -14.21 -13.05 18.62
CA ALA A 55 -13.35 -11.91 18.37
C ALA A 55 -12.09 -12.29 17.59
N GLY A 56 -11.43 -13.39 17.97
CA GLY A 56 -10.29 -13.96 17.26
C GLY A 56 -10.68 -14.38 15.84
N ARG A 57 -11.86 -14.99 15.66
CA ARG A 57 -12.40 -15.32 14.33
C ARG A 57 -12.59 -14.08 13.47
N ALA A 58 -13.18 -13.02 14.01
CA ALA A 58 -13.38 -11.76 13.29
C ALA A 58 -12.05 -11.09 12.93
N THR A 59 -11.06 -11.16 13.84
CA THR A 59 -9.71 -10.63 13.60
C THR A 59 -9.01 -11.38 12.46
N LEU A 60 -9.09 -12.71 12.43
CA LEU A 60 -8.50 -13.50 11.35
C LEU A 60 -9.16 -13.24 9.99
N LEU A 61 -10.47 -13.04 9.94
CA LEU A 61 -11.18 -12.65 8.70
C LEU A 61 -10.73 -11.26 8.22
N ASP A 62 -10.58 -10.29 9.14
CA ASP A 62 -10.04 -8.96 8.83
C ASP A 62 -8.60 -9.03 8.29
N LEU A 63 -7.78 -9.91 8.85
CA LEU A 63 -6.41 -10.14 8.38
C LEU A 63 -6.36 -10.78 6.98
N ILE A 64 -7.33 -11.64 6.63
CA ILE A 64 -7.48 -12.15 5.26
C ILE A 64 -7.83 -11.00 4.30
N ASP A 65 -8.83 -10.18 4.64
CA ASP A 65 -9.21 -9.01 3.83
C ASP A 65 -7.99 -8.11 3.54
N GLN A 66 -7.16 -7.86 4.56
CA GLN A 66 -5.94 -7.07 4.43
C GLN A 66 -4.91 -7.76 3.53
N ALA A 67 -4.70 -9.07 3.70
CA ALA A 67 -3.73 -9.83 2.91
C ALA A 67 -4.12 -9.86 1.42
N GLU A 68 -5.41 -9.98 1.10
CA GLU A 68 -5.91 -9.97 -0.28
C GLU A 68 -5.67 -8.64 -1.00
N LEU A 69 -5.49 -7.56 -0.25
CA LEU A 69 -5.24 -6.22 -0.79
C LEU A 69 -3.76 -5.95 -1.07
N VAL A 70 -2.86 -6.75 -0.47
CA VAL A 70 -1.44 -6.66 -0.74
C VAL A 70 -1.15 -7.13 -2.18
N GLY A 71 -0.63 -6.20 -2.99
CA GLY A 71 -0.27 -6.50 -4.39
C GLY A 71 -1.47 -6.65 -5.33
N VAL A 72 -2.63 -6.04 -5.03
CA VAL A 72 -3.80 -6.03 -5.95
C VAL A 72 -3.48 -5.52 -7.36
N ASP A 73 -2.49 -4.64 -7.49
CA ASP A 73 -2.03 -4.17 -8.80
C ASP A 73 -1.03 -5.13 -9.48
N ASP A 74 -0.44 -6.08 -8.74
CA ASP A 74 0.54 -7.05 -9.24
C ASP A 74 -0.10 -8.39 -9.67
N ASP A 75 -1.41 -8.56 -9.46
CA ASP A 75 -2.15 -9.78 -9.83
C ASP A 75 -2.45 -9.91 -11.32
N ASP A 76 -2.52 -8.79 -12.03
CA ASP A 76 -2.73 -8.75 -13.48
C ASP A 76 -1.47 -8.20 -14.16
N PRO A 77 -0.67 -9.05 -14.84
CA PRO A 77 0.57 -8.62 -15.51
C PRO A 77 0.33 -7.57 -16.60
N GLN A 78 -0.89 -7.45 -17.12
CA GLN A 78 -1.25 -6.46 -18.14
C GLN A 78 -1.67 -5.12 -17.52
N ARG A 79 -1.93 -5.07 -16.21
CA ARG A 79 -2.34 -3.85 -15.52
C ARG A 79 -1.15 -2.90 -15.34
N PRO A 80 -1.28 -1.61 -15.70
CA PRO A 80 -0.21 -0.65 -15.52
C PRO A 80 0.03 -0.38 -14.03
N LYS A 81 1.29 -0.39 -13.60
CA LYS A 81 1.65 -0.08 -12.21
C LYS A 81 1.27 1.37 -11.82
N PRO A 82 0.83 1.60 -10.57
CA PRO A 82 0.60 2.94 -10.07
C PRO A 82 1.91 3.73 -10.09
N TRP A 83 1.83 5.00 -10.49
CA TRP A 83 2.99 5.87 -10.40
C TRP A 83 3.18 6.34 -8.95
N PRO A 84 4.41 6.30 -8.41
CA PRO A 84 4.65 6.79 -7.06
C PRO A 84 4.49 8.31 -7.01
N MET A 85 3.77 8.82 -6.00
CA MET A 85 3.54 10.26 -5.82
C MET A 85 4.86 11.06 -5.80
N LYS A 86 5.89 10.47 -5.21
CA LYS A 86 7.24 11.05 -5.13
C LYS A 86 7.86 11.32 -6.50
N ALA A 87 7.56 10.51 -7.53
CA ALA A 87 8.06 10.76 -8.88
C ALA A 87 7.43 12.02 -9.50
N GLY A 88 6.13 12.22 -9.28
CA GLY A 88 5.44 13.45 -9.71
C GLY A 88 6.00 14.69 -9.02
N ILE A 89 6.18 14.62 -7.70
CA ILE A 89 6.78 15.71 -6.91
C ILE A 89 8.21 16.01 -7.38
N ALA A 90 9.04 14.98 -7.56
CA ALA A 90 10.43 15.16 -8.00
C ALA A 90 10.51 15.79 -9.40
N ALA A 91 9.69 15.32 -10.35
CA ALA A 91 9.62 15.92 -11.67
C ALA A 91 9.19 17.40 -11.59
N GLY A 92 8.19 17.71 -10.78
CA GLY A 92 7.76 19.07 -10.52
C GLY A 92 8.84 19.94 -9.89
N LEU A 93 9.59 19.44 -8.90
CA LEU A 93 10.72 20.14 -8.29
C LEU A 93 11.83 20.44 -9.30
N CYS A 94 12.16 19.52 -10.20
CA CYS A 94 13.14 19.77 -11.26
C CYS A 94 12.70 20.90 -12.19
N VAL A 95 11.44 20.87 -12.64
CA VAL A 95 10.88 21.94 -13.48
C VAL A 95 10.86 23.27 -12.71
N GLY A 96 10.46 23.24 -11.45
CA GLY A 96 10.39 24.43 -10.62
C GLY A 96 11.75 25.03 -10.30
N ALA A 97 12.77 24.19 -10.09
CA ALA A 97 14.15 24.63 -9.92
C ALA A 97 14.70 25.30 -11.18
N LEU A 98 14.37 24.78 -12.36
CA LEU A 98 14.74 25.41 -13.65
C LEU A 98 14.06 26.77 -13.85
N LEU A 99 12.77 26.87 -13.51
CA LEU A 99 12.02 28.13 -13.58
C LEU A 99 12.56 29.16 -12.60
N TRP A 100 12.84 28.73 -11.36
CA TRP A 100 13.44 29.56 -10.33
C TRP A 100 14.83 30.06 -10.75
N TRP A 101 15.69 29.17 -11.25
CA TRP A 101 17.02 29.52 -11.75
C TRP A 101 16.96 30.57 -12.86
N ARG A 102 16.04 30.40 -13.81
CA ARG A 102 15.84 31.34 -14.92
C ARG A 102 15.41 32.74 -14.46
N ASN A 103 14.60 32.81 -13.41
CA ASN A 103 14.06 34.07 -12.88
C ASN A 103 14.85 34.58 -11.66
N HIS A 104 15.99 33.98 -11.36
CA HIS A 104 16.77 34.31 -10.17
C HIS A 104 17.38 35.72 -10.29
N LEU A 105 16.93 36.63 -9.43
CA LEU A 105 17.50 37.96 -9.27
C LEU A 105 18.63 37.91 -8.23
N SER A 106 19.86 38.24 -8.63
CA SER A 106 21.08 38.10 -7.82
C SER A 106 21.10 38.88 -6.50
N GLY A 107 20.16 39.80 -6.30
CA GLY A 107 19.99 40.59 -5.07
C GLY A 107 18.74 40.23 -4.24
N ALA A 108 17.91 39.30 -4.71
CA ALA A 108 16.74 38.84 -3.97
C ALA A 108 17.12 37.63 -3.11
N GLY A 109 16.65 37.61 -1.85
CA GLY A 109 16.97 36.52 -0.92
C GLY A 109 16.51 35.14 -1.43
N LEU A 110 17.02 34.06 -0.82
CA LEU A 110 16.75 32.66 -1.20
C LEU A 110 15.25 32.31 -1.31
N PHE A 111 14.38 33.06 -0.62
CA PHE A 111 12.93 32.85 -0.60
C PHE A 111 12.16 33.63 -1.67
N HIS A 112 12.85 34.36 -2.55
CA HIS A 112 12.20 35.04 -3.66
C HIS A 112 11.63 34.00 -4.64
N ASP A 113 10.38 34.19 -5.04
CA ASP A 113 9.67 33.36 -5.99
C ASP A 113 9.60 31.86 -5.66
N LEU A 114 9.48 31.52 -4.37
CA LEU A 114 9.31 30.13 -3.92
C LEU A 114 8.13 29.41 -4.58
N HIS A 115 7.12 30.15 -5.02
CA HIS A 115 5.98 29.63 -5.76
C HIS A 115 6.40 28.96 -7.08
N LEU A 116 7.51 29.38 -7.71
CA LEU A 116 8.08 28.74 -8.90
C LEU A 116 8.58 27.33 -8.62
N ILE A 117 8.85 26.97 -7.36
CA ILE A 117 9.25 25.62 -6.96
C ILE A 117 8.03 24.83 -6.45
N ILE A 118 7.24 25.44 -5.57
CA ILE A 118 6.11 24.77 -4.91
C ILE A 118 5.01 24.42 -5.91
N VAL A 119 4.63 25.34 -6.81
CA VAL A 119 3.50 25.12 -7.73
C VAL A 119 3.79 23.97 -8.71
N PRO A 120 4.97 23.90 -9.37
CA PRO A 120 5.30 22.74 -10.21
C PRO A 120 5.37 21.42 -9.45
N ALA A 121 5.90 21.41 -8.22
CA ALA A 121 5.92 20.22 -7.37
C ALA A 121 4.51 19.71 -7.05
N ALA A 122 3.60 20.60 -6.64
CA ALA A 122 2.20 20.29 -6.38
C ALA A 122 1.47 19.82 -7.65
N LEU A 123 1.73 20.46 -8.79
CA LEU A 123 1.15 20.09 -10.08
C LEU A 123 1.61 18.69 -10.53
N GLY A 124 2.89 18.37 -10.36
CA GLY A 124 3.43 17.05 -10.67
C GLY A 124 2.78 15.95 -9.82
N ALA A 125 2.58 16.21 -8.51
CA ALA A 125 1.84 15.34 -7.62
C ALA A 125 0.38 15.16 -8.08
N PHE A 126 -0.29 16.26 -8.44
CA PHE A 126 -1.67 16.26 -8.91
C PHE A 126 -1.85 15.45 -10.19
N ILE A 127 -0.93 15.56 -11.16
CA ILE A 127 -0.97 14.78 -12.41
C ILE A 127 -0.89 13.28 -12.11
N VAL A 128 -0.01 12.87 -11.19
CA VAL A 128 0.10 11.46 -10.76
C VAL A 128 -1.21 11.00 -10.11
N ALA A 129 -1.79 11.81 -9.21
CA ALA A 129 -3.04 11.49 -8.54
C ALA A 129 -4.20 11.32 -9.54
N VAL A 130 -4.37 12.25 -10.48
CA VAL A 130 -5.40 12.17 -11.52
C VAL A 130 -5.22 10.95 -12.41
N ARG A 131 -3.98 10.66 -12.83
CA ARG A 131 -3.70 9.46 -13.65
C ARG A 131 -4.05 8.18 -12.90
N ASN A 132 -3.57 8.03 -11.67
CA ASN A 132 -3.80 6.84 -10.86
C ASN A 132 -5.29 6.70 -10.52
N SER A 133 -6.01 7.80 -10.28
CA SER A 133 -7.46 7.82 -10.07
C SER A 133 -8.23 7.39 -11.31
N ARG A 134 -7.93 7.94 -12.49
CA ARG A 134 -8.57 7.55 -13.76
C ARG A 134 -8.37 6.09 -14.11
N LYS A 135 -7.22 5.52 -13.76
CA LYS A 135 -6.89 4.11 -13.98
C LYS A 135 -7.27 3.21 -12.80
N GLN A 136 -7.81 3.77 -11.72
CA GLN A 136 -8.17 3.06 -10.49
C GLN A 136 -7.04 2.16 -9.98
N LEU A 137 -5.84 2.73 -9.81
CA LEU A 137 -4.63 2.04 -9.38
C LEU A 137 -4.26 2.39 -7.94
N GLY A 138 -3.62 1.46 -7.24
CA GLY A 138 -3.14 1.63 -5.87
C GLY A 138 -4.26 2.03 -4.92
N ALA A 139 -4.09 3.18 -4.26
CA ALA A 139 -5.08 3.74 -3.33
C ALA A 139 -6.46 4.01 -3.97
N TYR A 140 -6.54 4.12 -5.30
CA TYR A 140 -7.79 4.34 -6.03
C TYR A 140 -8.41 3.05 -6.59
N ALA A 141 -7.84 1.88 -6.31
CA ALA A 141 -8.43 0.61 -6.72
C ALA A 141 -9.78 0.39 -6.00
N PRO A 142 -10.82 -0.12 -6.68
CA PRO A 142 -12.16 -0.22 -6.08
C PRO A 142 -12.18 -1.06 -4.80
N LYS A 143 -11.40 -2.15 -4.76
CA LYS A 143 -11.26 -3.01 -3.57
C LYS A 143 -10.67 -2.25 -2.36
N VAL A 144 -9.68 -1.40 -2.60
CA VAL A 144 -9.04 -0.57 -1.55
C VAL A 144 -10.01 0.50 -1.07
N ILE A 145 -10.74 1.16 -1.98
CA ILE A 145 -11.76 2.16 -1.63
C ILE A 145 -12.88 1.53 -0.80
N GLU A 146 -13.36 0.35 -1.19
CA GLU A 146 -14.41 -0.35 -0.45
C GLU A 146 -13.97 -0.69 0.97
N GLN A 147 -12.73 -1.17 1.15
CA GLN A 147 -12.19 -1.41 2.49
C GLN A 147 -12.06 -0.12 3.31
N ASN A 148 -11.52 0.94 2.73
CA ASN A 148 -11.37 2.23 3.40
C ASN A 148 -12.74 2.81 3.81
N ARG A 149 -13.77 2.63 2.98
CA ARG A 149 -15.16 3.05 3.27
C ARG A 149 -15.76 2.31 4.47
N ARG A 150 -15.29 1.09 4.77
CA ARG A 150 -15.65 0.34 5.98
C ARG A 150 -14.97 0.87 7.25
N GLY A 151 -14.25 2.00 7.17
CA GLY A 151 -13.69 2.72 8.32
C GLY A 151 -12.37 2.15 8.84
N ARG A 152 -11.63 1.40 8.02
CA ARG A 152 -10.36 0.75 8.40
C ARG A 152 -9.16 1.41 7.70
N VAL A 153 -8.94 2.71 7.96
CA VAL A 153 -7.67 3.41 7.68
C VAL A 153 -7.27 4.24 8.89
#